data_AF-A0AAN9R2Q7-F1
#
_entry.id   AF-A0AAN9R2Q7-F1
#
_cell.length_a   1.000
_cell.length_b   1.000
_cell.length_c   1.000
_cell.angle_alpha   90.00
_cell.angle_beta   90.00
_cell.angle_gamma   90.00
#
_symmetry.space_group_name_H-M   'P 1'
#
loop_
_entity.id
_entity.type
_entity.pdbx_description
1 polymer ?
#
loop_
_entity_poly.entity_id
_entity_poly.type
_entity_poly.pdbx_seq_one_letter_code
_entity_poly.pdbx_strand_id
1 'polypeptide(L)'
;MFSIWLMMYDVVKHRMLVELVGFDDNFDVIPMEQWFILGCMQIDGEERKVLDFHKDARKEDVDVYFGLPRYTNSTFRSPTTNEVYFFLRDKYVRVYYTPGQVTQTNDKFLTDLGWIGYGFPSFQYNIFGSYGIFSSFDTEGNEAYISRDYVCSYIDYANDKILSGPIRIELMFSILEGTMFKDGIDSTFRSSKGKEVYLFHGNKYCCMDYDSKQLVEPICNITDGYPILKGTIFEDRIDASFVSHNENQAYLFKEENYVLMNFTPGSTDDTLVDIVKSIVDGWSCFKGILPLEDRQADYTSDEFDFEE
;
A
#
# COMPACT_ATOMS: atom_id res chain seq x y z
N MET A 1 -13.66 -42.53 -3.50
CA MET A 1 -14.40 -42.25 -2.24
C MET A 1 -14.07 -40.86 -1.63
N PHE A 2 -13.47 -39.94 -2.41
CA PHE A 2 -13.24 -38.53 -2.04
C PHE A 2 -14.17 -37.55 -2.78
N SER A 3 -14.85 -38.00 -3.85
CA SER A 3 -15.73 -37.16 -4.68
C SER A 3 -17.15 -36.98 -4.14
N ILE A 4 -17.53 -37.72 -3.09
CA ILE A 4 -18.88 -37.63 -2.48
C ILE A 4 -18.90 -36.60 -1.33
N TRP A 5 -17.75 -36.24 -0.76
CA TRP A 5 -17.66 -35.26 0.33
C TRP A 5 -17.77 -33.80 -0.16
N LEU A 6 -17.28 -33.48 -1.37
CA LEU A 6 -17.48 -32.15 -1.95
C LEU A 6 -18.94 -31.90 -2.37
N MET A 7 -19.62 -32.90 -2.93
CA MET A 7 -21.03 -32.75 -3.33
C MET A 7 -21.99 -32.59 -2.14
N MET A 8 -21.67 -33.14 -0.96
CA MET A 8 -22.50 -32.93 0.23
C MET A 8 -22.31 -31.55 0.86
N TYR A 9 -21.15 -30.91 0.67
CA TYR A 9 -20.88 -29.57 1.22
C TYR A 9 -21.61 -28.47 0.43
N ASP A 10 -21.77 -28.63 -0.89
CA ASP A 10 -22.53 -27.70 -1.74
C ASP A 10 -24.05 -27.77 -1.51
N VAL A 11 -24.62 -28.97 -1.34
CA VAL A 11 -26.06 -29.14 -1.17
C VAL A 11 -26.57 -28.58 0.16
N VAL A 12 -25.77 -28.66 1.23
CA VAL A 12 -26.15 -28.12 2.55
C VAL A 12 -26.10 -26.58 2.54
N LYS A 13 -25.16 -25.98 1.82
CA LYS A 13 -25.06 -24.52 1.66
C LYS A 13 -26.21 -23.96 0.80
N HIS A 14 -26.62 -24.69 -0.24
CA HIS A 14 -27.76 -24.31 -1.08
C HIS A 14 -29.10 -24.38 -0.33
N ARG A 15 -29.32 -25.40 0.51
CA ARG A 15 -30.60 -25.53 1.25
C ARG A 15 -30.78 -24.49 2.37
N MET A 16 -29.70 -24.02 3.00
CA MET A 16 -29.80 -22.96 4.01
C MET A 16 -30.05 -21.57 3.43
N LEU A 17 -29.65 -21.32 2.18
CA LEU A 17 -29.82 -20.00 1.54
C LEU A 17 -31.20 -19.82 0.89
N VAL A 18 -31.80 -20.88 0.36
CA VAL A 18 -33.15 -20.82 -0.26
C VAL A 18 -34.27 -20.59 0.77
N GLU A 19 -34.10 -21.01 2.03
CA GLU A 19 -35.11 -20.78 3.09
C GLU A 19 -35.04 -19.37 3.73
N LEU A 20 -33.94 -18.62 3.55
CA LEU A 20 -33.74 -17.31 4.18
C LEU A 20 -34.00 -16.11 3.25
N VAL A 21 -33.95 -16.32 1.93
CA VAL A 21 -34.15 -15.25 0.95
C VAL A 21 -34.95 -15.85 -0.21
N GLY A 22 -36.28 -15.75 -0.17
CA GLY A 22 -37.16 -16.37 -1.17
C GLY A 22 -36.90 -15.86 -2.59
N PHE A 23 -36.02 -16.55 -3.33
CA PHE A 23 -35.72 -16.32 -4.73
C PHE A 23 -36.19 -17.52 -5.57
N ASP A 24 -36.85 -17.22 -6.68
CA ASP A 24 -37.53 -18.15 -7.59
C ASP A 24 -36.54 -18.84 -8.55
N ASP A 25 -36.86 -20.07 -8.96
CA ASP A 25 -35.99 -21.04 -9.66
C ASP A 25 -35.71 -20.70 -11.15
N ASN A 26 -35.07 -19.57 -11.44
CA ASN A 26 -34.51 -19.29 -12.78
C ASN A 26 -33.04 -18.86 -12.68
N PHE A 27 -32.14 -19.81 -12.90
CA PHE A 27 -30.68 -19.62 -12.87
C PHE A 27 -30.17 -19.06 -14.22
N ASP A 28 -29.75 -17.80 -14.21
CA ASP A 28 -28.69 -17.33 -15.11
C ASP A 28 -27.34 -17.46 -14.39
N VAL A 29 -26.33 -17.98 -15.10
CA VAL A 29 -24.98 -18.22 -14.58
C VAL A 29 -24.35 -16.88 -14.18
N ILE A 30 -24.17 -16.66 -12.88
CA ILE A 30 -23.47 -15.50 -12.34
C ILE A 30 -21.95 -15.70 -12.49
N PRO A 31 -21.21 -14.81 -13.18
CA PRO A 31 -19.76 -14.89 -13.31
C PRO A 31 -19.06 -14.85 -11.95
N MET A 32 -17.93 -15.56 -11.82
CA MET A 32 -17.13 -15.71 -10.58
C MET A 32 -16.76 -14.36 -9.90
N GLU A 33 -16.72 -13.28 -10.68
CA GLU A 33 -16.46 -11.90 -10.23
C GLU A 33 -17.55 -11.35 -9.28
N GLN A 34 -18.80 -11.82 -9.38
CA GLN A 34 -19.88 -11.36 -8.49
C GLN A 34 -19.94 -12.14 -7.17
N TRP A 35 -19.26 -13.28 -7.05
CA TRP A 35 -19.21 -14.04 -5.78
C TRP A 35 -18.36 -13.35 -4.71
N PHE A 36 -17.43 -12.47 -5.10
CA PHE A 36 -16.58 -11.71 -4.17
C PHE A 36 -17.36 -10.67 -3.35
N ILE A 37 -18.55 -10.26 -3.79
CA ILE A 37 -19.38 -9.27 -3.10
C ILE A 37 -19.94 -9.82 -1.76
N LEU A 38 -20.04 -11.14 -1.59
CA LEU A 38 -20.59 -11.75 -0.37
C LEU A 38 -19.56 -12.06 0.73
N GLY A 39 -18.25 -11.93 0.46
CA GLY A 39 -17.20 -12.38 1.38
C GLY A 39 -16.94 -11.50 2.61
N CYS A 40 -17.44 -10.26 2.65
CA CYS A 40 -17.17 -9.31 3.73
C CYS A 40 -18.22 -9.27 4.85
N MET A 41 -19.14 -10.25 4.92
CA MET A 41 -20.12 -10.34 6.00
C MET A 41 -19.49 -10.93 7.28
N GLN A 42 -19.03 -10.08 8.19
CA GLN A 42 -18.93 -10.43 9.61
C GLN A 42 -20.11 -9.77 10.33
N ILE A 43 -21.03 -10.60 10.81
CA ILE A 43 -22.30 -10.20 11.40
C ILE A 43 -22.09 -9.82 12.86
N ASP A 44 -22.03 -8.52 13.13
CA ASP A 44 -22.36 -7.95 14.44
C ASP A 44 -23.22 -6.70 14.20
N GLY A 45 -24.54 -6.91 14.15
CA GLY A 45 -25.59 -5.98 14.64
C GLY A 45 -25.73 -4.54 14.12
N GLU A 46 -24.83 -4.01 13.29
CA GLU A 46 -24.94 -2.66 12.72
C GLU A 46 -24.89 -2.70 11.19
N GLU A 47 -25.89 -2.12 10.53
CA GLU A 47 -25.92 -1.92 9.08
C GLU A 47 -24.71 -1.07 8.64
N ARG A 48 -23.62 -1.71 8.23
CA ARG A 48 -22.55 -1.06 7.47
C ARG A 48 -22.83 -1.20 5.98
N LYS A 49 -22.88 -0.06 5.28
CA LYS A 49 -22.98 0.01 3.81
C LYS A 49 -21.86 -0.83 3.19
N VAL A 50 -22.22 -1.83 2.40
CA VAL A 50 -21.29 -2.60 1.57
C VAL A 50 -20.72 -1.64 0.52
N LEU A 51 -19.42 -1.34 0.61
CA LEU A 51 -18.68 -0.60 -0.41
C LEU A 51 -18.32 -1.58 -1.54
N ASP A 52 -18.90 -1.36 -2.72
CA ASP A 52 -18.60 -2.12 -3.94
C ASP A 52 -17.35 -1.53 -4.60
N PHE A 53 -16.16 -1.97 -4.12
CA PHE A 53 -14.86 -1.42 -4.51
C PHE A 53 -14.55 -1.51 -6.00
N HIS A 54 -15.21 -2.41 -6.74
CA HIS A 54 -14.95 -2.62 -8.16
C HIS A 54 -15.64 -1.60 -9.08
N LYS A 55 -16.75 -0.98 -8.65
CA LYS A 55 -17.47 -0.01 -9.50
C LYS A 55 -16.81 1.36 -9.57
N ASP A 56 -16.03 1.72 -8.56
CA ASP A 56 -15.40 3.04 -8.44
C ASP A 56 -13.93 3.05 -8.89
N ALA A 57 -13.36 1.91 -9.28
CA ALA A 57 -12.03 1.87 -9.90
C ALA A 57 -12.10 2.50 -11.30
N ARG A 58 -11.45 3.65 -11.50
CA ARG A 58 -11.38 4.31 -12.81
C ARG A 58 -10.71 3.39 -13.81
N LYS A 59 -11.44 3.06 -14.87
CA LYS A 59 -11.00 2.20 -15.99
C LYS A 59 -9.70 2.68 -16.67
N GLU A 60 -9.35 3.96 -16.54
CA GLU A 60 -8.16 4.55 -17.15
C GLU A 60 -6.86 4.31 -16.36
N ASP A 61 -6.92 4.03 -15.05
CA ASP A 61 -5.74 3.69 -14.22
C ASP A 61 -5.44 2.19 -14.23
N VAL A 62 -6.39 1.37 -14.67
CA VAL A 62 -6.25 -0.10 -14.70
C VAL A 62 -5.38 -0.50 -15.90
N ASP A 63 -5.59 0.03 -17.11
CA ASP A 63 -4.96 -0.54 -18.32
C ASP A 63 -3.54 -0.02 -18.66
N VAL A 64 -3.04 1.05 -18.04
CA VAL A 64 -1.70 1.63 -18.37
C VAL A 64 -0.59 1.15 -17.40
N TYR A 65 -0.96 0.59 -16.25
CA TYR A 65 -0.03 0.25 -15.17
C TYR A 65 0.47 -1.22 -15.17
N PHE A 66 -0.05 -2.08 -16.05
CA PHE A 66 0.25 -3.53 -16.10
C PHE A 66 1.49 -3.92 -16.93
N GLY A 67 2.34 -2.95 -17.29
CA GLY A 67 3.54 -3.23 -18.09
C GLY A 67 4.80 -2.45 -17.68
N LEU A 68 4.72 -1.63 -16.62
CA LEU A 68 5.86 -0.85 -16.17
C LEU A 68 6.60 -1.56 -15.03
N PRO A 69 7.95 -1.62 -15.07
CA PRO A 69 8.74 -2.15 -13.96
C PRO A 69 8.40 -1.39 -12.68
N ARG A 70 8.03 -2.12 -11.62
CA ARG A 70 7.74 -1.50 -10.32
C ARG A 70 8.89 -1.73 -9.35
N TYR A 71 9.36 -0.62 -8.78
CA TYR A 71 10.49 -0.61 -7.87
C TYR A 71 10.07 -0.57 -6.41
N THR A 72 9.24 0.39 -5.99
CA THR A 72 8.66 0.43 -4.64
C THR A 72 7.33 1.17 -4.70
N ASN A 73 6.26 0.57 -4.19
CA ASN A 73 4.95 1.20 -4.10
C ASN A 73 4.76 1.93 -2.79
N SER A 74 5.31 1.42 -1.70
CA SER A 74 5.18 2.07 -0.39
C SER A 74 6.25 1.58 0.58
N THR A 75 6.50 2.36 1.62
CA THR A 75 7.41 2.00 2.71
C THR A 75 6.90 2.56 4.02
N PHE A 76 7.17 1.88 5.15
CA PHE A 76 7.09 2.51 6.47
C PHE A 76 8.13 1.93 7.43
N ARG A 77 8.52 2.72 8.43
CA ARG A 77 9.53 2.36 9.43
C ARG A 77 8.91 1.48 10.54
N SER A 78 9.55 0.36 10.88
CA SER A 78 9.21 -0.44 12.06
C SER A 78 9.75 0.23 13.32
N PRO A 79 9.13 0.12 14.51
CA PRO A 79 9.72 0.59 15.77
C PRO A 79 10.96 -0.22 16.15
N THR A 80 11.14 -1.40 15.54
CA THR A 80 12.38 -2.17 15.66
C THR A 80 13.49 -1.41 14.95
N THR A 81 14.54 -1.07 15.70
CA THR A 81 15.66 -0.28 15.19
C THR A 81 16.19 -0.85 13.88
N ASN A 82 16.31 0.02 12.89
CA ASN A 82 16.83 -0.28 11.56
C ASN A 82 16.02 -1.33 10.78
N GLU A 83 14.73 -1.46 11.08
CA GLU A 83 13.81 -2.30 10.30
C GLU A 83 12.83 -1.42 9.51
N VAL A 84 12.59 -1.79 8.26
CA VAL A 84 11.66 -1.11 7.35
C VAL A 84 10.90 -2.13 6.52
N TYR A 85 9.62 -1.85 6.28
CA TYR A 85 8.78 -2.60 5.37
C TYR A 85 8.80 -1.93 4.00
N PHE A 86 9.02 -2.71 2.94
CA PHE A 86 8.84 -2.28 1.56
C PHE A 86 7.67 -3.06 0.96
N PHE A 87 6.74 -2.34 0.32
CA PHE A 87 5.63 -2.91 -0.43
C PHE A 87 5.89 -2.78 -1.92
N LEU A 88 5.81 -3.92 -2.61
CA LEU A 88 6.15 -4.14 -4.00
C LEU A 88 4.96 -4.82 -4.67
N ARG A 89 4.06 -4.04 -5.26
CA ARG A 89 2.75 -4.51 -5.73
C ARG A 89 1.97 -5.16 -4.58
N ASP A 90 1.50 -6.38 -4.77
CA ASP A 90 0.82 -7.24 -3.80
C ASP A 90 1.79 -8.05 -2.93
N LYS A 91 3.09 -7.73 -2.99
CA LYS A 91 4.13 -8.35 -2.18
C LYS A 91 4.78 -7.35 -1.24
N TYR A 92 5.51 -7.88 -0.27
CA TYR A 92 6.33 -7.08 0.61
C TYR A 92 7.62 -7.80 0.96
N VAL A 93 8.58 -7.02 1.43
CA VAL A 93 9.77 -7.50 2.12
C VAL A 93 9.94 -6.72 3.41
N ARG A 94 10.69 -7.29 4.34
CA ARG A 94 11.15 -6.60 5.55
C ARG A 94 12.66 -6.55 5.53
N VAL A 95 13.21 -5.37 5.68
CA VAL A 95 14.64 -5.12 5.49
C VAL A 95 15.22 -4.61 6.80
N TYR A 96 16.32 -5.23 7.24
CA TYR A 96 17.26 -4.59 8.14
C TYR A 96 18.15 -3.66 7.32
N TYR A 97 18.16 -2.37 7.62
CA TYR A 97 18.91 -1.37 6.85
C TYR A 97 19.97 -0.65 7.68
N THR A 98 21.00 -0.13 7.03
CA THR A 98 22.15 0.50 7.67
C THR A 98 22.27 1.96 7.24
N PRO A 99 21.55 2.88 7.92
CA PRO A 99 21.44 4.26 7.46
C PRO A 99 22.77 5.01 7.50
N GLY A 100 23.00 5.88 6.52
CA GLY A 100 24.17 6.77 6.46
C GLY A 100 25.46 6.12 5.93
N GLN A 101 25.44 4.88 5.46
CA GLN A 101 26.61 4.25 4.83
C GLN A 101 26.70 4.64 3.34
N VAL A 102 27.79 5.31 2.94
CA VAL A 102 27.94 5.90 1.59
C VAL A 102 28.40 4.88 0.54
N THR A 103 29.17 3.87 0.94
CA THR A 103 29.92 2.99 0.01
C THR A 103 29.55 1.52 0.06
N GLN A 104 29.07 1.02 1.20
CA GLN A 104 28.65 -0.37 1.34
C GLN A 104 27.63 -0.47 2.48
N THR A 105 26.42 -0.89 2.14
CA THR A 105 25.39 -1.18 3.12
C THR A 105 25.44 -2.65 3.50
N ASN A 106 25.15 -2.96 4.76
CA ASN A 106 24.97 -4.34 5.23
C ASN A 106 23.47 -4.67 5.31
N ASP A 107 22.70 -4.09 4.38
CA ASP A 107 21.26 -4.26 4.34
C ASP A 107 20.92 -5.71 3.99
N LYS A 108 19.91 -6.26 4.65
CA LYS A 108 19.52 -7.66 4.46
C LYS A 108 18.03 -7.86 4.65
N PHE A 109 17.47 -8.83 3.94
CA PHE A 109 16.10 -9.26 4.19
C PHE A 109 16.00 -9.95 5.54
N LEU A 110 15.05 -9.48 6.34
CA LEU A 110 14.54 -10.15 7.53
C LEU A 110 13.33 -11.03 7.17
N THR A 111 12.64 -10.67 6.09
CA THR A 111 11.56 -11.45 5.47
C THR A 111 11.79 -11.38 3.96
N ASP A 112 11.92 -12.56 3.34
CA ASP A 112 12.00 -12.68 1.88
C ASP A 112 10.72 -12.19 1.21
N LEU A 113 10.78 -11.99 -0.11
CA LEU A 113 9.65 -11.50 -0.90
C LEU A 113 8.43 -12.42 -0.75
N GLY A 114 7.39 -11.92 -0.08
CA GLY A 114 6.17 -12.66 0.23
C GLY A 114 4.92 -11.88 -0.15
N TRP A 115 3.82 -12.60 -0.40
CA TRP A 115 2.52 -11.97 -0.65
C TRP A 115 1.99 -11.29 0.60
N ILE A 116 1.43 -10.09 0.45
CA ILE A 116 0.88 -9.31 1.56
C ILE A 116 -0.22 -10.10 2.26
N GLY A 117 -1.15 -10.70 1.53
CA GLY A 117 -2.25 -11.49 2.12
C GLY A 117 -1.82 -12.74 2.90
N TYR A 118 -0.59 -13.23 2.70
CA TYR A 118 -0.03 -14.33 3.50
C TYR A 118 0.80 -13.84 4.68
N GLY A 119 1.52 -12.71 4.53
CA GLY A 119 2.26 -12.09 5.63
C GLY A 119 1.35 -11.42 6.65
N PHE A 120 0.20 -10.94 6.20
CA PHE A 120 -0.83 -10.26 6.97
C PHE A 120 -2.20 -10.93 6.67
N PRO A 121 -2.52 -12.06 7.31
CA PRO A 121 -3.81 -12.74 7.14
C PRO A 121 -5.05 -11.84 7.24
N SER A 122 -5.01 -10.77 8.04
CA SER A 122 -6.08 -9.77 8.11
C SER A 122 -6.36 -9.07 6.76
N PHE A 123 -5.44 -9.17 5.80
CA PHE A 123 -5.58 -8.63 4.44
C PHE A 123 -5.93 -9.68 3.37
N GLN A 124 -5.97 -10.98 3.70
CA GLN A 124 -6.05 -12.07 2.73
C GLN A 124 -7.23 -11.97 1.74
N TYR A 125 -8.31 -11.27 2.12
CA TYR A 125 -9.52 -11.13 1.31
C TYR A 125 -9.96 -9.67 1.16
N ASN A 126 -9.01 -8.73 1.20
CA ASN A 126 -9.30 -7.32 0.96
C ASN A 126 -8.36 -6.72 -0.09
N ILE A 127 -8.62 -5.46 -0.44
CA ILE A 127 -7.89 -4.76 -1.50
C ILE A 127 -6.37 -4.66 -1.26
N PHE A 128 -5.92 -4.64 0.00
CA PHE A 128 -4.51 -4.51 0.35
C PHE A 128 -3.76 -5.81 0.12
N GLY A 129 -4.37 -6.95 0.46
CA GLY A 129 -3.77 -8.27 0.23
C GLY A 129 -3.81 -8.67 -1.23
N SER A 130 -4.90 -8.36 -1.94
CA SER A 130 -5.09 -8.76 -3.34
C SER A 130 -4.34 -7.88 -4.33
N TYR A 131 -4.22 -6.59 -4.04
CA TYR A 131 -3.68 -5.66 -5.03
C TYR A 131 -2.44 -4.93 -4.52
N GLY A 132 -2.22 -4.85 -3.21
CA GLY A 132 -1.08 -4.21 -2.59
C GLY A 132 -1.35 -2.91 -1.83
N ILE A 133 -0.28 -2.35 -1.26
CA ILE A 133 -0.26 -1.09 -0.50
C ILE A 133 0.56 -0.06 -1.29
N PHE A 134 -0.02 1.12 -1.52
CA PHE A 134 0.54 2.17 -2.39
C PHE A 134 0.96 3.43 -1.62
N SER A 135 0.57 3.57 -0.36
CA SER A 135 1.19 4.53 0.55
C SER A 135 0.97 4.05 1.99
N SER A 136 1.91 4.38 2.87
CA SER A 136 1.88 3.94 4.26
C SER A 136 2.82 4.77 5.12
N PHE A 137 2.44 5.00 6.38
CA PHE A 137 3.32 5.63 7.36
C PHE A 137 3.13 5.03 8.75
N ASP A 138 4.22 4.95 9.52
CA ASP A 138 4.21 4.57 10.92
C ASP A 138 3.63 5.69 11.80
N THR A 139 2.88 5.31 12.84
CA THR A 139 2.40 6.24 13.86
C THR A 139 3.17 6.06 15.16
N GLU A 140 2.63 5.28 16.09
CA GLU A 140 3.16 4.99 17.41
C GLU A 140 3.12 3.48 17.64
N GLY A 141 4.14 2.95 18.32
CA GLY A 141 4.22 1.50 18.57
C GLY A 141 4.26 0.69 17.27
N ASN A 142 3.40 -0.32 17.17
CA ASN A 142 3.27 -1.19 15.99
C ASN A 142 2.09 -0.80 15.10
N GLU A 143 1.70 0.47 15.13
CA GLU A 143 0.56 0.97 14.39
C GLU A 143 1.00 1.76 13.14
N ALA A 144 0.20 1.66 12.09
CA ALA A 144 0.45 2.34 10.83
C ALA A 144 -0.86 2.64 10.11
N TYR A 145 -0.84 3.68 9.27
CA TYR A 145 -1.85 3.85 8.23
C TYR A 145 -1.34 3.24 6.93
N ILE A 146 -2.20 2.55 6.22
CA ILE A 146 -1.96 2.04 4.87
C ILE A 146 -3.05 2.52 3.94
N SER A 147 -2.71 2.80 2.69
CA SER A 147 -3.68 3.19 1.66
C SER A 147 -3.38 2.55 0.31
N ARG A 148 -4.46 2.43 -0.44
CA ARG A 148 -4.48 2.07 -1.86
C ARG A 148 -5.58 2.87 -2.53
N ASP A 149 -5.22 3.60 -3.58
CA ASP A 149 -6.15 4.47 -4.29
C ASP A 149 -6.89 5.36 -3.26
N TYR A 150 -8.21 5.46 -3.35
CA TYR A 150 -9.04 6.24 -2.43
C TYR A 150 -9.36 5.54 -1.11
N VAL A 151 -8.80 4.36 -0.79
CA VAL A 151 -9.12 3.56 0.41
C VAL A 151 -7.94 3.50 1.37
N CYS A 152 -8.21 3.58 2.67
CA CYS A 152 -7.20 3.44 3.71
C CYS A 152 -7.70 2.66 4.93
N SER A 153 -6.74 2.12 5.68
CA SER A 153 -6.94 1.44 6.96
C SER A 153 -5.90 1.89 7.99
N TYR A 154 -6.31 1.91 9.25
CA TYR A 154 -5.40 1.97 10.39
C TYR A 154 -5.18 0.57 10.93
N ILE A 155 -3.93 0.16 11.10
CA ILE A 155 -3.56 -1.23 11.39
C ILE A 155 -2.61 -1.32 12.57
N ASP A 156 -2.66 -2.44 13.29
CA ASP A 156 -1.59 -2.95 14.13
C ASP A 156 -0.94 -4.11 13.37
N TYR A 157 0.23 -3.85 12.78
CA TYR A 157 0.89 -4.81 11.89
C TYR A 157 1.69 -5.86 12.65
N ALA A 158 1.95 -5.69 13.95
CA ALA A 158 2.60 -6.73 14.76
C ALA A 158 1.59 -7.80 15.18
N ASN A 159 0.35 -7.41 15.44
CA ASN A 159 -0.73 -8.33 15.80
C ASN A 159 -1.63 -8.72 14.62
N ASP A 160 -1.32 -8.24 13.41
CA ASP A 160 -2.11 -8.47 12.19
C ASP A 160 -3.59 -8.12 12.39
N LYS A 161 -3.87 -6.87 12.78
CA LYS A 161 -5.23 -6.38 13.02
C LYS A 161 -5.50 -5.09 12.27
N ILE A 162 -6.68 -5.01 11.66
CA ILE A 162 -7.25 -3.75 11.21
C ILE A 162 -7.94 -3.09 12.39
N LEU A 163 -7.39 -1.96 12.84
CA LEU A 163 -7.93 -1.17 13.95
C LEU A 163 -9.07 -0.25 13.49
N SER A 164 -9.00 0.25 12.26
CA SER A 164 -10.04 1.05 11.62
C SER A 164 -9.96 0.94 10.10
N GLY A 165 -11.10 1.08 9.42
CA GLY A 165 -11.20 0.84 7.99
C GLY A 165 -11.43 -0.64 7.65
N PRO A 166 -11.34 -1.03 6.36
CA PRO A 166 -11.07 -0.16 5.21
C PRO A 166 -12.20 0.83 4.93
N ILE A 167 -11.87 2.12 4.79
CA ILE A 167 -12.81 3.19 4.42
C ILE A 167 -12.14 4.18 3.46
N ARG A 168 -12.92 5.06 2.83
CA ARG A 168 -12.39 6.07 1.93
C ARG A 168 -11.49 7.07 2.66
N ILE A 169 -10.46 7.61 1.99
CA ILE A 169 -9.48 8.53 2.58
C ILE A 169 -10.15 9.76 3.18
N GLU A 170 -11.11 10.36 2.47
CA GLU A 170 -11.86 11.52 2.97
C GLU A 170 -12.79 11.19 4.15
N LEU A 171 -13.13 9.91 4.37
CA LEU A 171 -13.87 9.51 5.57
C LEU A 171 -12.92 9.26 6.75
N MET A 172 -11.72 8.75 6.49
CA MET A 172 -10.70 8.58 7.52
C MET A 172 -10.12 9.92 7.98
N PHE A 173 -9.89 10.82 7.02
CA PHE A 173 -9.30 12.15 7.17
C PHE A 173 -10.17 13.17 6.43
N SER A 174 -11.23 13.65 7.09
CA SER A 174 -12.20 14.60 6.50
C SER A 174 -11.58 15.90 6.00
N ILE A 175 -10.43 16.30 6.54
CA ILE A 175 -9.69 17.47 6.07
C ILE A 175 -9.16 17.32 4.63
N LEU A 176 -9.07 16.08 4.12
CA LEU A 176 -8.65 15.80 2.75
C LEU A 176 -9.83 15.80 1.76
N GLU A 177 -11.07 15.95 2.23
CA GLU A 177 -12.23 16.07 1.35
C GLU A 177 -12.09 17.29 0.40
N GLY A 178 -12.37 17.09 -0.88
CA GLY A 178 -12.24 18.13 -1.90
C GLY A 178 -10.80 18.44 -2.34
N THR A 179 -9.80 17.73 -1.81
CA THR A 179 -8.39 17.83 -2.23
C THR A 179 -8.02 16.70 -3.20
N MET A 180 -6.82 16.75 -3.81
CA MET A 180 -6.34 15.63 -4.62
C MET A 180 -6.06 14.35 -3.81
N PHE A 181 -5.78 14.49 -2.51
CA PHE A 181 -5.41 13.36 -1.66
C PHE A 181 -6.57 12.39 -1.39
N LYS A 182 -7.83 12.82 -1.59
CA LYS A 182 -8.99 11.94 -1.41
C LYS A 182 -9.01 10.76 -2.38
N ASP A 183 -8.45 10.95 -3.58
CA ASP A 183 -8.47 9.96 -4.65
C ASP A 183 -7.22 9.06 -4.62
N GLY A 184 -6.25 9.38 -3.77
CA GLY A 184 -5.01 8.63 -3.61
C GLY A 184 -3.91 9.44 -2.95
N ILE A 185 -2.95 8.73 -2.35
CA ILE A 185 -1.72 9.30 -1.80
C ILE A 185 -0.58 8.51 -2.43
N ASP A 186 0.37 9.21 -3.06
CA ASP A 186 1.52 8.57 -3.71
C ASP A 186 2.54 8.11 -2.67
N SER A 187 2.79 8.94 -1.65
CA SER A 187 3.78 8.62 -0.64
C SER A 187 3.52 9.35 0.67
N THR A 188 4.04 8.80 1.76
CA THR A 188 3.98 9.43 3.09
C THR A 188 5.25 9.14 3.88
N PHE A 189 5.64 10.08 4.73
CA PHE A 189 6.59 9.78 5.81
C PHE A 189 6.28 10.55 7.09
N ARG A 190 6.65 9.94 8.21
CA ARG A 190 6.43 10.46 9.55
C ARG A 190 7.42 11.57 9.90
N SER A 191 6.93 12.74 10.32
CA SER A 191 7.77 13.82 10.86
C SER A 191 8.38 13.42 12.20
N SER A 192 9.56 13.97 12.51
CA SER A 192 10.15 13.87 13.87
C SER A 192 9.44 14.77 14.89
N LYS A 193 8.62 15.72 14.42
CA LYS A 193 7.88 16.66 15.25
C LYS A 193 6.47 16.17 15.55
N GLY A 194 6.09 16.21 16.83
CA GLY A 194 4.70 15.98 17.27
C GLY A 194 4.11 14.69 16.70
N LYS A 195 2.87 14.75 16.20
CA LYS A 195 2.17 13.70 15.47
C LYS A 195 1.97 14.05 13.99
N GLU A 196 2.93 14.78 13.44
CA GLU A 196 2.92 15.25 12.04
C GLU A 196 3.33 14.15 11.05
N VAL A 197 2.65 14.10 9.90
CA VAL A 197 2.95 13.25 8.76
C VAL A 197 2.91 14.08 7.48
N TYR A 198 3.89 13.87 6.60
CA TYR A 198 3.91 14.48 5.28
C TYR A 198 3.24 13.54 4.27
N LEU A 199 2.30 14.06 3.48
CA LEU A 199 1.60 13.33 2.43
C LEU A 199 1.96 13.95 1.08
N PHE A 200 2.24 13.10 0.08
CA PHE A 200 2.63 13.49 -1.27
C PHE A 200 1.64 12.93 -2.31
N HIS A 201 1.27 13.75 -3.29
CA HIS A 201 0.45 13.34 -4.42
C HIS A 201 0.76 14.23 -5.64
N GLY A 202 1.28 13.64 -6.70
CA GLY A 202 1.88 14.39 -7.81
C GLY A 202 2.92 15.37 -7.28
N ASN A 203 2.88 16.61 -7.77
CA ASN A 203 3.83 17.66 -7.37
C ASN A 203 3.42 18.42 -6.11
N LYS A 204 2.41 17.92 -5.38
CA LYS A 204 1.88 18.54 -4.17
C LYS A 204 2.26 17.74 -2.93
N TYR A 205 2.37 18.46 -1.82
CA TYR A 205 2.45 17.85 -0.50
C TYR A 205 1.62 18.63 0.52
N CYS A 206 1.30 17.98 1.63
CA CYS A 206 0.80 18.63 2.84
C CYS A 206 1.37 17.99 4.10
N CYS A 207 1.30 18.71 5.21
CA CYS A 207 1.60 18.20 6.54
C CYS A 207 0.31 18.12 7.35
N MET A 208 0.02 16.95 7.91
CA MET A 208 -1.17 16.69 8.73
C MET A 208 -0.75 16.12 10.09
N ASP A 209 -1.45 16.49 11.15
CA ASP A 209 -1.35 15.82 12.45
C ASP A 209 -2.33 14.64 12.45
N TYR A 210 -1.85 13.40 12.56
CA TYR A 210 -2.71 12.21 12.39
C TYR A 210 -3.62 11.91 13.59
N ASP A 211 -3.41 12.55 14.74
CA ASP A 211 -4.21 12.35 15.94
C ASP A 211 -5.44 13.29 15.92
N SER A 212 -5.18 14.59 15.73
CA SER A 212 -6.22 15.59 15.52
C SER A 212 -6.87 15.52 14.13
N LYS A 213 -6.20 14.85 13.18
CA LYS A 213 -6.58 14.73 11.77
C LYS A 213 -6.76 16.08 11.08
N GLN A 214 -5.96 17.07 11.48
CA GLN A 214 -5.98 18.43 10.93
C GLN A 214 -4.71 18.71 10.13
N LEU A 215 -4.83 19.55 9.11
CA LEU A 215 -3.66 20.10 8.43
C LEU A 215 -2.88 20.99 9.38
N VAL A 216 -1.57 20.77 9.44
CA VAL A 216 -0.62 21.65 10.14
C VAL A 216 -0.24 22.83 9.24
N GLU A 217 -0.13 22.57 7.95
CA GLU A 217 0.25 23.55 6.93
C GLU A 217 -0.68 23.43 5.70
N PRO A 218 -0.85 24.51 4.91
CA PRO A 218 -1.57 24.45 3.64
C PRO A 218 -0.93 23.46 2.65
N ILE A 219 -1.74 22.99 1.69
CA ILE A 219 -1.25 22.17 0.58
C ILE A 219 -0.40 23.06 -0.35
N CYS A 220 0.86 22.68 -0.56
CA CYS A 220 1.86 23.42 -1.33
C CYS A 220 2.52 22.54 -2.40
N ASN A 221 3.32 23.13 -3.30
CA ASN A 221 4.16 22.29 -4.16
C ASN A 221 5.28 21.67 -3.33
N ILE A 222 5.77 20.49 -3.74
CA ILE A 222 6.92 19.85 -3.11
C ILE A 222 8.10 20.81 -3.03
N THR A 223 8.42 21.54 -4.11
CA THR A 223 9.56 22.47 -4.15
C THR A 223 9.38 23.73 -3.31
N ASP A 224 8.17 24.04 -2.84
CA ASP A 224 7.95 25.17 -1.95
C ASP A 224 8.36 24.80 -0.51
N GLY A 225 8.07 23.56 -0.09
CA GLY A 225 8.48 23.01 1.20
C GLY A 225 9.90 22.45 1.21
N TYR A 226 10.32 21.86 0.10
CA TYR A 226 11.62 21.21 -0.07
C TYR A 226 12.35 21.80 -1.29
N PRO A 227 12.86 23.05 -1.22
CA PRO A 227 13.54 23.70 -2.35
C PRO A 227 14.74 22.92 -2.89
N ILE A 228 15.36 22.07 -2.05
CA ILE A 228 16.48 21.22 -2.45
C ILE A 228 16.10 20.10 -3.44
N LEU A 229 14.80 19.81 -3.61
CA LEU A 229 14.31 18.84 -4.61
C LEU A 229 14.09 19.48 -5.98
N LYS A 230 14.19 20.81 -6.10
CA LYS A 230 13.99 21.52 -7.36
C LYS A 230 15.02 21.11 -8.41
N GLY A 231 14.55 20.79 -9.62
CA GLY A 231 15.37 20.29 -10.72
C GLY A 231 15.86 18.86 -10.54
N THR A 232 15.37 18.14 -9.52
CA THR A 232 15.60 16.71 -9.35
C THR A 232 14.40 15.93 -9.88
N ILE A 233 14.55 14.61 -10.00
CA ILE A 233 13.43 13.74 -10.37
C ILE A 233 12.27 13.80 -9.36
N PHE A 234 12.52 14.22 -8.12
CA PHE A 234 11.52 14.23 -7.04
C PHE A 234 10.63 15.49 -7.02
N GLU A 235 10.90 16.50 -7.85
CA GLU A 235 10.16 17.77 -7.79
C GLU A 235 8.67 17.62 -8.10
N ASP A 236 8.31 16.63 -8.93
CA ASP A 236 6.95 16.45 -9.45
C ASP A 236 6.22 15.21 -8.89
N ARG A 237 6.92 14.33 -8.18
CA ARG A 237 6.33 13.12 -7.56
C ARG A 237 7.33 12.41 -6.68
N ILE A 238 6.84 11.74 -5.64
CA ILE A 238 7.60 10.78 -4.83
C ILE A 238 6.75 9.50 -4.77
N ASP A 239 7.31 8.36 -5.17
CA ASP A 239 6.57 7.09 -5.29
C ASP A 239 6.52 6.32 -3.97
N ALA A 240 7.54 6.45 -3.13
CA ALA A 240 7.55 5.91 -1.77
C ALA A 240 8.52 6.72 -0.90
N SER A 241 8.30 6.72 0.41
CA SER A 241 9.17 7.39 1.36
C SER A 241 8.98 6.82 2.75
N PHE A 242 10.02 6.94 3.57
CA PHE A 242 9.93 6.62 4.99
C PHE A 242 10.97 7.41 5.77
N VAL A 243 10.70 7.62 7.06
CA VAL A 243 11.65 8.25 7.98
C VAL A 243 12.67 7.23 8.47
N SER A 244 13.94 7.61 8.50
CA SER A 244 15.03 6.81 9.05
C SER A 244 14.90 6.66 10.58
N HIS A 245 15.63 5.71 11.14
CA HIS A 245 15.91 5.67 12.57
C HIS A 245 16.93 6.72 13.01
N ASN A 246 17.74 7.23 12.07
CA ASN A 246 18.51 8.42 12.32
C ASN A 246 17.59 9.64 12.34
N GLU A 247 17.83 10.52 13.31
CA GLU A 247 17.03 11.73 13.49
C GLU A 247 17.00 12.57 12.22
N ASN A 248 15.80 13.06 11.87
CA ASN A 248 15.58 13.99 10.77
C ASN A 248 16.10 13.51 9.41
N GLN A 249 16.17 12.20 9.19
CA GLN A 249 16.52 11.62 7.91
C GLN A 249 15.31 10.94 7.26
N ALA A 250 15.10 11.16 5.97
CA ALA A 250 14.05 10.49 5.21
C ALA A 250 14.61 9.98 3.88
N TYR A 251 14.18 8.78 3.50
CA TYR A 251 14.45 8.21 2.18
C TYR A 251 13.28 8.53 1.26
N LEU A 252 13.57 9.06 0.08
CA LEU A 252 12.59 9.31 -0.98
C LEU A 252 12.92 8.40 -2.16
N PHE A 253 11.91 7.70 -2.69
CA PHE A 253 12.03 6.77 -3.81
C PHE A 253 11.19 7.26 -4.98
N LYS A 254 11.74 7.13 -6.18
CA LYS A 254 11.03 7.40 -7.43
C LYS A 254 11.61 6.52 -8.51
N GLU A 255 10.76 5.71 -9.13
CA GLU A 255 11.16 4.72 -10.11
C GLU A 255 12.35 3.90 -9.58
N GLU A 256 13.44 3.81 -10.34
CA GLU A 256 14.64 3.05 -10.01
C GLU A 256 15.61 3.76 -9.08
N ASN A 257 15.28 4.96 -8.63
CA ASN A 257 16.17 5.86 -7.93
C ASN A 257 15.67 6.18 -6.53
N TYR A 258 16.60 6.57 -5.67
CA TYR A 258 16.30 7.09 -4.35
C TYR A 258 17.27 8.18 -3.95
N VAL A 259 16.90 8.96 -2.94
CA VAL A 259 17.78 9.89 -2.25
C VAL A 259 17.55 9.83 -0.75
N LEU A 260 18.60 10.10 0.03
CA LEU A 260 18.52 10.30 1.48
C LEU A 260 18.61 11.81 1.75
N MET A 261 17.60 12.34 2.43
CA MET A 261 17.48 13.75 2.78
C MET A 261 17.57 13.92 4.30
N ASN A 262 18.30 14.93 4.78
CA ASN A 262 18.08 15.48 6.11
C ASN A 262 16.98 16.54 6.00
N PHE A 263 15.91 16.41 6.77
CA PHE A 263 14.78 17.34 6.75
C PHE A 263 14.61 18.09 8.07
N THR A 264 14.16 19.34 8.01
CA THR A 264 13.93 20.19 9.20
C THR A 264 12.46 20.57 9.29
N PRO A 265 11.65 19.94 10.17
CA PRO A 265 10.22 20.23 10.24
C PRO A 265 9.91 21.71 10.45
N GLY A 266 9.08 22.28 9.56
CA GLY A 266 8.68 23.69 9.60
C GLY A 266 9.75 24.68 9.12
N SER A 267 10.82 24.20 8.48
CA SER A 267 11.81 25.02 7.77
C SER A 267 12.01 24.48 6.34
N THR A 268 12.78 25.21 5.54
CA THR A 268 13.21 24.83 4.18
C THR A 268 14.73 24.57 4.12
N ASP A 269 15.39 24.48 5.28
CA ASP A 269 16.84 24.24 5.44
C ASP A 269 17.21 22.75 5.29
N ASP A 270 16.52 22.04 4.41
CA ASP A 270 16.77 20.62 4.15
C ASP A 270 18.05 20.43 3.34
N THR A 271 18.66 19.26 3.44
CA THR A 271 19.87 18.93 2.66
C THR A 271 19.81 17.50 2.14
N LEU A 272 20.39 17.27 0.96
CA LEU A 272 20.63 15.91 0.49
C LEU A 272 21.90 15.37 1.16
N VAL A 273 21.81 14.17 1.76
CA VAL A 273 22.96 13.50 2.37
C VAL A 273 23.95 13.04 1.31
N ASP A 274 23.45 12.70 0.13
CA ASP A 274 24.24 12.28 -1.02
C ASP A 274 23.48 12.59 -2.33
N ILE A 275 24.12 12.34 -3.47
CA ILE A 275 23.47 12.41 -4.78
C ILE A 275 22.34 11.37 -4.90
N VAL A 276 21.44 11.60 -5.86
CA VAL A 276 20.44 10.60 -6.26
C VAL A 276 21.17 9.35 -6.76
N LYS A 277 20.77 8.18 -6.27
CA LYS A 277 21.38 6.88 -6.58
C LYS A 277 20.33 5.90 -7.07
N SER A 278 20.77 4.91 -7.84
CA SER A 278 19.93 3.74 -8.12
C SER A 278 19.63 2.96 -6.84
N ILE A 279 18.40 2.48 -6.68
CA ILE A 279 17.96 1.67 -5.54
C ILE A 279 18.85 0.43 -5.41
N VAL A 280 19.13 -0.29 -6.49
CA VAL A 280 19.90 -1.54 -6.41
C VAL A 280 21.38 -1.31 -6.09
N ASP A 281 21.91 -0.11 -6.32
CA ASP A 281 23.28 0.25 -5.93
C ASP A 281 23.38 0.64 -4.46
N GLY A 282 22.38 1.39 -3.95
CA GLY A 282 22.32 1.78 -2.55
C GLY A 282 21.82 0.67 -1.61
N TRP A 283 20.93 -0.17 -2.11
CA TRP A 283 20.24 -1.23 -1.39
C TRP A 283 20.52 -2.57 -2.08
N SER A 284 21.77 -3.00 -1.99
CA SER A 284 22.27 -4.13 -2.79
C SER A 284 21.53 -5.46 -2.54
N CYS A 285 20.83 -5.60 -1.41
CA CYS A 285 19.95 -6.74 -1.14
C CYS A 285 18.80 -6.86 -2.16
N PHE A 286 18.38 -5.78 -2.82
CA PHE A 286 17.34 -5.82 -3.86
C PHE A 286 17.87 -6.26 -5.24
N LYS A 287 19.17 -6.49 -5.42
CA LYS A 287 19.73 -7.01 -6.67
C LYS A 287 19.12 -8.38 -6.97
N GLY A 288 18.52 -8.51 -8.17
CA GLY A 288 17.82 -9.74 -8.58
C GLY A 288 16.37 -9.84 -8.10
N ILE A 289 15.87 -8.83 -7.38
CA ILE A 289 14.44 -8.69 -7.03
C ILE A 289 13.81 -7.52 -7.78
N LEU A 290 14.52 -6.39 -7.87
CA LEU A 290 14.05 -5.20 -8.56
C LEU A 290 14.66 -5.04 -9.96
N PRO A 291 13.90 -4.51 -10.93
CA PRO A 291 12.46 -4.21 -10.82
C PRO A 291 11.62 -5.50 -10.74
N LEU A 292 10.47 -5.42 -10.05
CA LEU A 292 9.53 -6.52 -10.02
C LEU A 292 8.74 -6.53 -11.35
N GLU A 293 9.02 -7.50 -12.22
CA GLU A 293 8.36 -7.67 -13.51
C GLU A 293 6.92 -8.21 -13.36
N ASP A 294 6.01 -7.85 -14.28
CA ASP A 294 4.70 -8.50 -14.39
C ASP A 294 4.88 -9.92 -14.90
N ARG A 295 4.69 -10.92 -14.03
CA ARG A 295 4.46 -12.30 -14.47
C ARG A 295 3.06 -12.44 -15.04
N GLN A 296 2.77 -11.74 -16.14
CA GLN A 296 1.61 -12.01 -16.99
C GLN A 296 1.95 -12.95 -18.15
N ALA A 297 3.19 -13.46 -18.23
CA ALA A 297 3.64 -14.36 -19.31
C ALA A 297 3.49 -15.88 -19.04
N ASP A 298 3.18 -16.31 -17.81
CA ASP A 298 3.03 -17.74 -17.47
C ASP A 298 1.60 -18.29 -17.72
N TYR A 299 0.71 -17.50 -18.31
CA TYR A 299 -0.57 -18.00 -18.87
C TYR A 299 -0.46 -18.29 -20.37
N THR A 300 0.69 -18.77 -20.85
CA THR A 300 0.82 -19.28 -22.21
C THR A 300 0.53 -20.77 -22.24
N SER A 301 -0.69 -21.09 -22.67
CA SER A 301 -1.06 -22.31 -23.42
C SER A 301 -0.55 -23.66 -22.89
N ASP A 302 -1.10 -24.13 -21.78
CA ASP A 302 -1.41 -25.56 -21.72
C ASP A 302 -2.78 -25.72 -22.41
N GLU A 303 -2.74 -26.02 -23.72
CA GLU A 303 -3.88 -26.46 -24.50
C GLU A 303 -4.54 -27.64 -23.76
N PHE A 304 -5.73 -27.41 -23.22
CA PHE A 304 -6.64 -28.48 -22.85
C PHE A 304 -7.14 -29.11 -24.16
N ASP A 305 -6.41 -30.12 -24.64
CA ASP A 305 -6.93 -31.05 -25.64
C ASP A 305 -8.13 -31.80 -25.04
N PHE A 306 -9.33 -31.32 -25.37
CA PHE A 306 -10.54 -32.13 -25.26
C PHE A 306 -10.56 -33.08 -26.47
N GLU A 307 -10.08 -34.30 -26.30
CA GLU A 307 -10.44 -35.39 -27.21
C GLU A 307 -11.91 -35.80 -26.94
N GLU A 308 -12.69 -35.85 -28.03
CA GLU A 308 -14.12 -36.22 -28.11
C GLU A 308 -14.43 -37.67 -27.69
#